data_AF-A0A530AFF1-F1
#
_entry.id   AF-A0A530AFF1-F1
#
_cell.length_a   1.000
_cell.length_b   1.000
_cell.length_c   1.000
_cell.angle_alpha   90.00
_cell.angle_beta   90.00
_cell.angle_gamma   90.00
#
_symmetry.space_group_name_H-M   'P 1'
#
loop_
_entity.id
_entity.type
_entity.pdbx_description
1 polymer ?
#
loop_
_entity_poly.entity_id
_entity_poly.type
_entity_poly.pdbx_seq_one_letter_code
_entity_poly.pdbx_strand_id
1 'polypeptide(L)'
;LQGLGDRYATLMRQRAGALLGAPHGLQGEALDRWLDSRDKSEAHGFTRRFQAANESSNLAAMHEAAEQLHDWTARRLGERR
;
A
#
# COMPACT_ATOMS: atom_id res chain seq x y z
N LEU A 1 -10.71 -10.37 -15.24
CA LEU A 1 -10.30 -9.66 -14.00
C LEU A 1 -8.81 -9.26 -13.99
N GLN A 2 -7.99 -9.65 -14.98
CA GLN A 2 -6.61 -9.16 -15.12
C GLN A 2 -6.61 -7.62 -15.25
N GLY A 3 -5.96 -6.93 -14.31
CA GLY A 3 -5.78 -5.47 -14.31
C GLY A 3 -6.69 -4.68 -13.33
N LEU A 4 -7.62 -5.32 -12.62
CA LEU A 4 -8.38 -4.63 -11.56
C LEU A 4 -7.51 -4.44 -10.30
N GLY A 5 -6.72 -5.47 -9.95
CA GLY A 5 -5.76 -5.42 -8.85
C GLY A 5 -4.73 -4.30 -9.03
N ASP A 6 -4.17 -4.16 -10.22
CA ASP A 6 -3.19 -3.11 -10.57
C ASP A 6 -3.72 -1.68 -10.36
N ARG A 7 -4.92 -1.39 -10.90
CA ARG A 7 -5.55 -0.06 -10.72
C ARG A 7 -5.91 0.21 -9.27
N TYR A 8 -6.44 -0.79 -8.59
CA TYR A 8 -6.83 -0.66 -7.19
C TYR A 8 -5.61 -0.46 -6.27
N ALA A 9 -4.57 -1.27 -6.44
CA ALA A 9 -3.32 -1.14 -5.71
C ALA A 9 -2.69 0.24 -5.94
N THR A 10 -2.65 0.71 -7.19
CA THR A 10 -2.13 2.05 -7.54
C THR A 10 -2.89 3.18 -6.84
N LEU A 11 -4.23 3.11 -6.80
CA LEU A 11 -5.04 4.08 -6.06
C LEU A 11 -4.76 4.05 -4.56
N MET A 12 -4.62 2.85 -3.98
CA MET A 12 -4.32 2.70 -2.55
C MET A 12 -2.92 3.22 -2.21
N ARG A 13 -1.94 3.06 -3.09
CA ARG A 13 -0.61 3.66 -2.93
C ARG A 13 -0.69 5.18 -2.83
N GLN A 14 -1.39 5.82 -3.76
CA GLN A 14 -1.57 7.27 -3.76
C GLN A 14 -2.28 7.74 -2.49
N ARG A 15 -3.32 7.01 -2.06
CA ARG A 15 -4.06 7.29 -0.84
C ARG A 15 -3.18 7.17 0.41
N ALA A 16 -2.40 6.09 0.53
CA ALA A 16 -1.50 5.89 1.66
C ALA A 16 -0.44 7.00 1.73
N GLY A 17 0.12 7.40 0.58
CA GLY A 17 1.01 8.56 0.49
C GLY A 17 0.36 9.84 1.01
N ALA A 18 -0.84 10.18 0.53
CA ALA A 18 -1.56 11.36 0.97
C ALA A 18 -1.88 11.34 2.48
N LEU A 19 -2.34 10.20 3.01
CA LEU A 19 -2.69 10.05 4.42
C LEU A 19 -1.47 10.13 5.35
N LEU A 20 -0.36 9.54 4.93
CA LEU A 20 0.87 9.53 5.72
C LEU A 20 1.73 10.79 5.53
N GLY A 21 1.31 11.70 4.66
CA GLY A 21 1.97 12.98 4.38
C GLY A 21 3.24 12.82 3.53
N ALA A 22 3.19 12.02 2.48
CA ALA A 22 4.28 11.85 1.54
C ALA A 22 4.67 13.18 0.86
N PRO A 23 5.98 13.45 0.68
CA PRO A 23 6.44 14.58 -0.11
C PRO A 23 5.83 14.62 -1.51
N HIS A 24 5.49 15.84 -1.95
CA HIS A 24 4.92 16.08 -3.26
C HIS A 24 5.98 15.75 -4.32
N GLY A 25 5.63 14.89 -5.29
CA GLY A 25 6.54 14.43 -6.34
C GLY A 25 7.05 12.99 -6.17
N LEU A 26 6.80 12.34 -5.03
CA LEU A 26 7.05 10.91 -4.91
C LEU A 26 5.97 10.11 -5.63
N GLN A 27 6.39 9.29 -6.59
CA GLN A 27 5.54 8.38 -7.36
C GLN A 27 6.29 7.09 -7.64
N GLY A 28 5.56 6.05 -8.08
CA GLY A 28 6.19 4.78 -8.43
C GLY A 28 6.86 4.12 -7.23
N GLU A 29 7.96 3.43 -7.51
CA GLU A 29 8.82 2.77 -6.52
C GLU A 29 9.40 3.75 -5.48
N ALA A 30 9.55 5.04 -5.81
CA ALA A 30 10.04 6.03 -4.86
C ALA A 30 9.02 6.29 -3.74
N LEU A 31 7.72 6.25 -4.06
CA LEU A 31 6.65 6.32 -3.07
C LEU A 31 6.58 5.02 -2.26
N ASP A 32 6.74 3.87 -2.91
CA ASP A 32 6.73 2.56 -2.25
C ASP A 32 7.84 2.47 -1.20
N ARG A 33 9.07 2.86 -1.55
CA ARG A 33 10.21 2.89 -0.63
C ARG A 33 10.03 3.89 0.51
N TRP A 34 9.40 5.05 0.24
CA TRP A 34 9.09 6.01 1.29
C TRP A 34 8.04 5.46 2.25
N LEU A 35 6.99 4.81 1.76
CA LEU A 35 5.97 4.15 2.58
C LEU A 35 6.56 3.03 3.43
N ASP A 36 7.43 2.20 2.85
CA ASP A 36 8.17 1.16 3.58
C ASP A 36 9.02 1.75 4.71
N SER A 37 9.64 2.91 4.50
CA SER A 37 10.45 3.57 5.55
C SER A 37 9.62 4.09 6.74
N ARG A 38 8.29 4.19 6.60
CA ARG A 38 7.39 4.51 7.71
C ARG A 38 7.17 3.29 8.61
N ASP A 39 7.40 2.09 8.09
CA ASP A 39 7.38 0.87 8.87
C ASP A 39 8.74 0.62 9.51
N LYS A 40 8.85 0.92 10.82
CA LYS A 40 10.06 0.61 11.58
C LYS A 40 10.12 -0.83 12.09
N SER A 41 9.01 -1.58 11.99
CA SER A 41 8.90 -2.95 12.51
C SER A 41 9.06 -4.01 11.43
N GLU A 42 8.69 -3.72 10.20
CA GLU A 42 8.72 -4.64 9.06
C GLU A 42 9.33 -3.98 7.84
N ALA A 43 10.48 -4.49 7.40
CA ALA A 43 11.06 -4.09 6.12
C ALA A 43 10.14 -4.51 4.98
N HIS A 44 9.88 -3.59 4.05
CA HIS A 44 9.04 -3.82 2.88
C HIS A 44 7.58 -4.16 3.18
N GLY A 45 7.06 -3.74 4.34
CA GLY A 45 5.70 -4.04 4.76
C GLY A 45 4.62 -3.49 3.80
N PHE A 46 4.83 -2.32 3.22
CA PHE A 46 3.93 -1.77 2.21
C PHE A 46 4.12 -2.48 0.88
N THR A 47 5.36 -2.56 0.38
CA THR A 47 5.68 -3.13 -0.93
C THR A 47 5.22 -4.58 -1.06
N ARG A 48 5.41 -5.41 -0.02
CA ARG A 48 4.98 -6.82 -0.02
C ARG A 48 3.46 -6.95 -0.17
N ARG A 49 2.68 -6.16 0.57
CA ARG A 49 1.21 -6.17 0.51
C ARG A 49 0.69 -5.57 -0.79
N PHE A 50 1.36 -4.55 -1.31
CA PHE A 50 1.07 -3.98 -2.62
C PHE A 50 1.28 -5.00 -3.74
N GLN A 51 2.41 -5.72 -3.74
CA GLN A 51 2.69 -6.79 -4.70
C GLN A 51 1.66 -7.92 -4.59
N ALA A 52 1.32 -8.36 -3.38
CA ALA A 52 0.28 -9.37 -3.16
C ALA A 52 -1.09 -8.96 -3.74
N ALA A 53 -1.49 -7.69 -3.59
CA ALA A 53 -2.72 -7.16 -4.18
C ALA A 53 -2.64 -7.06 -5.72
N ASN A 54 -1.45 -6.75 -6.25
CA ASN A 54 -1.22 -6.59 -7.67
C ASN A 54 -1.15 -7.93 -8.43
N GLU A 55 -0.47 -8.93 -7.86
CA GLU A 55 -0.26 -10.26 -8.45
C GLU A 55 -1.43 -11.22 -8.19
N SER A 56 -2.38 -10.82 -7.34
CA SER A 56 -3.56 -11.62 -7.03
C SER A 56 -4.37 -11.94 -8.28
N SER A 57 -4.40 -13.23 -8.62
CA SER A 57 -5.17 -13.76 -9.75
C SER A 57 -6.62 -14.11 -9.38
N ASN A 58 -6.98 -13.97 -8.09
CA ASN A 58 -8.29 -14.30 -7.55
C ASN A 58 -8.90 -13.10 -6.79
N LEU A 59 -10.22 -12.90 -6.92
CA LEU A 59 -10.94 -11.78 -6.32
C LEU A 59 -10.85 -11.79 -4.78
N ALA A 60 -10.94 -12.97 -4.16
CA ALA A 60 -10.83 -13.12 -2.71
C ALA A 60 -9.44 -12.72 -2.19
N ALA A 61 -8.38 -13.17 -2.87
CA ALA A 61 -7.00 -12.81 -2.52
C ALA A 61 -6.74 -11.31 -2.72
N MET A 62 -7.30 -10.72 -3.78
CA MET A 62 -7.21 -9.28 -4.00
C MET A 62 -7.90 -8.50 -2.88
N HIS A 63 -9.09 -8.93 -2.45
CA HIS A 63 -9.82 -8.31 -1.34
C HIS A 63 -9.06 -8.42 -0.02
N GLU A 64 -8.52 -9.59 0.30
CA GLU A 64 -7.74 -9.81 1.52
C GLU A 64 -6.46 -8.96 1.51
N ALA A 65 -5.74 -8.92 0.39
CA ALA A 65 -4.53 -8.09 0.26
C ALA A 65 -4.87 -6.59 0.36
N ALA A 66 -5.99 -6.17 -0.22
CA ALA A 66 -6.51 -4.81 -0.12
C ALA A 66 -6.87 -4.42 1.32
N GLU A 67 -7.52 -5.32 2.05
CA GLU A 67 -7.88 -5.12 3.46
C GLU A 67 -6.63 -5.04 4.33
N GLN A 68 -5.67 -5.94 4.14
CA GLN A 68 -4.38 -5.89 4.83
C GLN A 68 -3.62 -4.58 4.56
N LEU A 69 -3.66 -4.07 3.33
CA LEU A 69 -3.01 -2.79 2.97
C LEU A 69 -3.73 -1.59 3.59
N HIS A 70 -5.07 -1.66 3.68
CA HIS A 70 -5.88 -0.66 4.36
C HIS A 70 -5.59 -0.64 5.87
N ASP A 71 -5.62 -1.79 6.52
CA ASP A 71 -5.33 -1.94 7.96
C ASP A 71 -3.92 -1.50 8.30
N TRP A 72 -2.94 -1.85 7.46
CA TRP A 72 -1.58 -1.35 7.62
C TRP A 72 -1.54 0.19 7.61
N THR A 73 -2.23 0.81 6.64
CA THR A 73 -2.28 2.28 6.54
C THR A 73 -3.01 2.91 7.73
N ALA A 74 -4.13 2.33 8.16
CA ALA A 74 -4.94 2.80 9.28
C ALA A 74 -4.19 2.70 10.61
N ARG A 75 -3.48 1.59 10.84
CA ARG A 75 -2.61 1.39 12.00
C ARG A 75 -1.54 2.48 12.07
N ARG A 76 -0.86 2.76 10.95
CA ARG A 76 0.19 3.81 10.88
C ARG A 76 -0.38 5.22 11.06
N LEU A 77 -1.61 5.46 10.64
CA LEU A 77 -2.30 6.73 10.91
C LEU A 77 -2.61 6.88 12.41
N GLY A 78 -3.02 5.79 13.08
CA GLY A 78 -3.27 5.77 14.52
C GLY A 78 -2.03 6.01 15.37
N GLU A 79 -0.88 5.45 14.98
CA GLU A 79 0.41 5.66 15.69
C GLU A 79 0.98 7.08 15.58
N ARG A 80 0.43 7.92 14.69
CA ARG A 80 0.84 9.33 14.52
C ARG A 80 0.04 10.31 15.38
N ARG A 81 -1.07 9.89 16.00
CA ARG A 81 -1.95 10.74 16.81
C ARG A 81 -1.59 10.63 18.28
#